data_AF-A0A8I1UNH3-F1
#
_entry.id   AF-A0A8I1UNH3-F1
#
_cell.length_a   1.000
_cell.length_b   1.000
_cell.length_c   1.000
_cell.angle_alpha   90.00
_cell.angle_beta   90.00
_cell.angle_gamma   90.00
#
_symmetry.space_group_name_H-M   'P 1'
#
loop_
_entity.id
_entity.type
_entity.pdbx_description
1 polymer ?
#
loop_
_entity_poly.entity_id
_entity_poly.type
_entity_poly.pdbx_seq_one_letter_code
_entity_poly.pdbx_strand_id
1 'polypeptide(L)'
;MLALLEGERQALAALDLERILTCADGKMQLCERIELGAVGSLDEEERGLLDAVTRLNAINRKMRNLIAANVEARLSALTGRTGLYGQARVAMRELPA
;
A
#
# COMPACT_ATOMS: atom_id res chain seq x y z
N MET A 1 5.66 -8.36 12.38
CA MET A 1 5.56 -7.44 11.23
C MET A 1 4.61 -8.01 10.19
N LEU A 2 4.83 -9.26 9.74
CA LEU A 2 3.96 -9.96 8.78
C LEU A 2 2.48 -9.91 9.17
N ALA A 3 2.12 -10.30 10.40
CA ALA A 3 0.74 -10.26 10.89
C ALA A 3 0.12 -8.85 10.87
N LEU A 4 0.91 -7.81 11.15
CA LEU A 4 0.44 -6.42 11.08
C LEU A 4 0.18 -5.99 9.63
N LEU A 5 1.01 -6.42 8.68
CA LEU A 5 0.81 -6.16 7.26
C LEU A 5 -0.41 -6.93 6.70
N GLU A 6 -0.63 -8.15 7.15
CA GLU A 6 -1.84 -8.90 6.80
C GLU A 6 -3.10 -8.28 7.41
N GLY A 7 -3.03 -7.83 8.66
CA GLY A 7 -4.10 -7.09 9.33
C GLY A 7 -4.42 -5.78 8.62
N GLU A 8 -3.39 -5.02 8.21
CA GLU A 8 -3.57 -3.80 7.42
C GLU A 8 -4.22 -4.11 6.06
N ARG A 9 -3.84 -5.20 5.39
CA ARG A 9 -4.47 -5.62 4.13
C ARG A 9 -5.97 -5.85 4.29
N GLN A 10 -6.36 -6.51 5.37
CA GLN A 10 -7.79 -6.73 5.70
C GLN A 10 -8.48 -5.40 6.00
N ALA A 11 -7.84 -4.52 6.77
CA ALA A 11 -8.38 -3.21 7.11
C ALA A 11 -8.56 -2.31 5.88
N LEU A 12 -7.61 -2.32 4.94
CA LEU A 12 -7.70 -1.64 3.65
C LEU A 12 -8.86 -2.17 2.81
N ALA A 13 -9.07 -3.49 2.77
CA ALA A 13 -10.19 -4.09 2.06
C ALA A 13 -11.56 -3.73 2.68
N ALA A 14 -11.60 -3.56 4.01
CA ALA A 14 -12.79 -3.16 4.74
C ALA A 14 -13.01 -1.64 4.82
N LEU A 15 -12.04 -0.83 4.35
CA LEU A 15 -11.99 0.62 4.57
C LEU A 15 -12.08 1.03 6.05
N ASP A 16 -11.52 0.21 6.92
CA ASP A 16 -11.52 0.38 8.37
C ASP A 16 -10.38 1.32 8.80
N LEU A 17 -10.69 2.60 8.97
CA LEU A 17 -9.72 3.64 9.29
C LEU A 17 -9.03 3.41 10.65
N GLU A 18 -9.79 3.04 11.68
CA GLU A 18 -9.25 2.84 13.03
C GLU A 18 -8.23 1.71 13.04
N ARG A 19 -8.56 0.60 12.37
CA ARG A 19 -7.65 -0.53 12.27
C ARG A 19 -6.45 -0.22 11.37
N ILE A 20 -6.60 0.58 10.32
CA ILE A 20 -5.45 1.07 9.52
C ILE A 20 -4.48 1.87 10.40
N LEU A 21 -4.98 2.79 11.22
CA LEU A 21 -4.15 3.60 12.12
C LEU A 21 -3.46 2.75 13.19
N THR A 22 -4.20 1.83 13.81
CA THR A 22 -3.65 0.88 14.80
C THR A 22 -2.55 0.01 14.18
N CYS A 23 -2.75 -0.48 12.95
CA CYS A 23 -1.72 -1.23 12.25
C CYS A 23 -0.51 -0.35 11.88
N ALA A 24 -0.71 0.93 11.56
CA ALA A 24 0.38 1.85 11.25
C ALA A 24 1.27 2.10 12.47
N ASP A 25 0.68 2.38 13.62
CA ASP A 25 1.40 2.56 14.89
C ASP A 25 2.17 1.29 15.29
N GLY A 26 1.51 0.13 15.28
CA GLY A 26 2.16 -1.14 15.61
C GLY A 26 3.33 -1.49 14.68
N LYS A 27 3.28 -1.07 13.39
CA LYS A 27 4.41 -1.24 12.47
C LYS A 27 5.59 -0.34 12.84
N MET A 28 5.35 0.93 13.20
CA MET A 28 6.41 1.84 13.63
C MET A 28 7.12 1.33 14.89
N GLN A 29 6.36 0.94 15.92
CA GLN A 29 6.92 0.37 17.14
C GLN A 29 7.75 -0.88 16.87
N LEU A 30 7.33 -1.72 15.92
CA LEU A 30 8.09 -2.91 15.59
C LEU A 30 9.35 -2.62 14.77
N CYS A 31 9.32 -1.62 13.87
CA CYS A 31 10.53 -1.14 13.19
C CYS A 31 11.57 -0.66 14.20
N GLU A 32 11.17 0.17 15.16
CA GLU A 32 12.06 0.65 16.23
C GLU A 32 12.67 -0.52 17.01
N ARG A 33 11.86 -1.53 17.37
CA ARG A 33 12.36 -2.73 18.05
C ARG A 33 13.34 -3.55 17.21
N ILE A 34 13.11 -3.65 15.90
CA ILE A 34 14.02 -4.35 14.98
C ILE A 34 15.35 -3.58 14.87
N GLU A 35 15.29 -2.25 14.74
CA GLU A 35 16.49 -1.39 14.68
C GLU A 35 17.34 -1.52 15.94
N LEU A 36 16.72 -1.54 17.12
CA LEU A 36 17.41 -1.76 18.40
C LEU A 36 18.03 -3.16 18.52
N GLY A 37 17.42 -4.17 17.90
CA GLY A 37 17.92 -5.56 17.89
C GLY A 37 19.03 -5.80 16.86
N ALA A 38 19.08 -5.01 15.78
CA ALA A 38 20.01 -5.19 14.66
C ALA A 38 21.45 -4.68 14.92
N VAL A 39 21.83 -4.48 16.19
CA VAL A 39 23.14 -3.92 16.59
C VAL A 39 24.32 -4.86 16.31
N GLY A 40 24.06 -6.12 15.94
CA GLY A 40 25.00 -6.98 15.22
C GLY A 40 24.34 -7.34 13.90
N SER A 41 25.08 -7.30 12.79
CA SER A 41 24.58 -7.56 11.44
C SER A 41 23.51 -8.66 11.39
N LEU A 42 22.38 -8.39 10.72
CA LEU A 42 21.33 -9.38 10.53
C LEU A 42 21.89 -10.65 9.89
N ASP A 43 21.39 -11.81 10.28
CA ASP A 43 21.70 -13.07 9.61
C ASP A 43 20.88 -13.26 8.32
N GLU A 44 21.04 -14.41 7.66
CA GLU A 44 20.35 -14.67 6.40
C GLU A 44 18.84 -14.93 6.58
N GLU A 45 18.45 -15.53 7.69
CA GLU A 45 17.04 -15.80 7.98
C GLU A 45 16.29 -14.50 8.27
N GLU A 46 16.88 -13.63 9.07
CA GLU A 46 16.37 -12.30 9.40
C GLU A 46 16.26 -11.42 8.15
N ARG A 47 17.27 -11.44 7.27
CA ARG A 47 17.22 -10.75 5.97
C ARG A 47 16.10 -11.28 5.09
N GLY A 48 15.92 -12.60 5.01
CA GLY A 48 14.82 -13.23 4.26
C GLY A 48 13.45 -12.81 4.78
N LEU A 49 13.28 -12.71 6.11
CA LEU A 49 12.05 -12.21 6.72
C LEU A 49 11.79 -10.74 6.39
N LEU A 50 12.82 -9.89 6.39
CA LEU A 50 12.68 -8.48 5.99
C LEU A 50 12.33 -8.31 4.51
N ASP A 51 12.84 -9.16 3.63
CA ASP A 51 12.43 -9.18 2.23
C ASP A 51 10.94 -9.54 2.08
N ALA A 52 10.47 -10.57 2.79
CA ALA A 52 9.07 -10.96 2.81
C ALA A 52 8.16 -9.81 3.33
N VAL A 53 8.57 -9.13 4.39
CA VAL A 53 7.92 -7.93 4.92
C VAL A 53 7.85 -6.82 3.85
N THR A 54 8.95 -6.57 3.15
CA THR A 54 9.03 -5.56 2.09
C THR A 54 8.06 -5.84 0.96
N ARG A 55 7.99 -7.10 0.52
CA ARG A 55 7.06 -7.56 -0.52
C ARG A 55 5.60 -7.38 -0.10
N LEU A 56 5.24 -7.76 1.13
CA LEU A 56 3.88 -7.57 1.66
C LEU A 56 3.51 -6.09 1.77
N ASN A 57 4.41 -5.24 2.26
CA ASN A 57 4.17 -3.80 2.34
C ASN A 57 3.95 -3.17 0.95
N ALA A 58 4.69 -3.64 -0.07
CA ALA A 58 4.49 -3.20 -1.44
C ALA A 58 3.09 -3.56 -1.96
N ILE A 59 2.53 -4.70 -1.57
CA ILE A 59 1.15 -5.10 -1.91
C ILE A 59 0.14 -4.17 -1.24
N ASN A 60 0.30 -3.88 0.05
CA ASN A 60 -0.59 -2.96 0.78
C ASN A 60 -0.55 -1.54 0.19
N ARG A 61 0.65 -1.05 -0.17
CA ARG A 61 0.80 0.24 -0.86
C ARG A 61 0.05 0.27 -2.19
N LYS A 62 0.15 -0.78 -3.00
CA LYS A 62 -0.60 -0.90 -4.26
C LYS A 62 -2.11 -0.86 -4.02
N MET A 63 -2.61 -1.58 -3.01
CA MET A 63 -4.04 -1.57 -2.67
C MET A 63 -4.52 -0.17 -2.26
N ARG A 64 -3.79 0.52 -1.38
CA ARG A 64 -4.12 1.91 -0.99
C ARG A 64 -4.18 2.85 -2.19
N ASN A 65 -3.21 2.74 -3.09
CA ASN A 65 -3.15 3.57 -4.30
C ASN A 65 -4.33 3.29 -5.24
N LEU A 66 -4.73 2.03 -5.39
CA LEU A 66 -5.91 1.66 -6.20
C LEU A 66 -7.20 2.22 -5.60
N ILE A 67 -7.36 2.18 -4.28
CA ILE A 67 -8.51 2.79 -3.59
C ILE A 67 -8.53 4.29 -3.86
N ALA A 68 -7.41 4.99 -3.67
CA ALA A 68 -7.31 6.43 -3.93
C ALA A 68 -7.65 6.77 -5.38
N ALA A 69 -7.06 6.07 -6.35
CA ALA A 69 -7.33 6.28 -7.77
C ALA A 69 -8.81 6.03 -8.13
N ASN A 70 -9.46 5.06 -7.49
CA ASN A 70 -10.88 4.80 -7.70
C ASN A 70 -11.75 5.95 -7.20
N VAL A 71 -11.47 6.46 -6.00
CA VAL A 71 -12.17 7.61 -5.42
C VAL A 71 -11.95 8.86 -6.28
N GLU A 72 -10.71 9.14 -6.69
CA GLU A 72 -10.38 10.26 -7.56
C GLU A 72 -11.11 10.20 -8.90
N ALA A 73 -11.16 9.04 -9.54
CA ALA A 73 -11.87 8.84 -10.80
C ALA A 73 -13.38 9.14 -10.67
N ARG A 74 -13.99 8.74 -9.55
CA ARG A 74 -15.41 9.01 -9.26
C ARG A 74 -15.66 10.49 -9.00
N LEU A 75 -14.81 11.15 -8.21
CA LEU A 75 -14.91 12.59 -7.95
C LEU A 75 -14.72 13.42 -9.23
N SER A 76 -13.78 13.01 -10.08
CA SER A 76 -13.55 13.60 -11.40
C SER A 76 -14.82 13.54 -12.26
N ALA A 77 -15.46 12.37 -12.33
CA ALA A 77 -16.72 12.19 -13.07
C ALA A 77 -17.86 13.06 -12.52
N LEU A 78 -18.00 13.17 -11.19
CA LEU A 78 -19.05 13.99 -10.55
C LEU A 78 -18.85 15.50 -10.76
N THR A 79 -17.60 15.95 -10.87
CA THR A 79 -17.27 17.37 -11.02
C THR A 79 -17.14 17.81 -12.48
N GLY A 80 -17.38 16.91 -13.45
CA GLY A 80 -17.21 17.19 -14.87
C GLY A 80 -15.75 17.42 -15.30
N ARG A 81 -14.78 17.18 -14.40
CA ARG A 81 -13.35 17.21 -14.70
C ARG A 81 -12.99 15.83 -15.24
N THR A 82 -12.78 15.70 -16.55
CA THR A 82 -12.22 14.45 -17.09
C THR A 82 -10.79 14.29 -16.57
N GLY A 83 -10.60 13.40 -15.58
CA GLY A 83 -9.29 13.11 -15.02
C GLY A 83 -8.32 12.68 -16.12
N LEU A 84 -7.09 13.19 -16.06
CA LEU A 84 -6.03 13.00 -17.07
C LEU A 84 -5.73 11.50 -17.33
N TYR A 85 -5.96 10.63 -16.34
CA TYR A 85 -5.81 9.17 -16.50
C TYR A 85 -6.88 8.51 -17.39
N GLY A 86 -8.09 9.07 -17.47
CA GLY A 86 -9.13 8.62 -18.39
C GLY A 86 -8.81 8.99 -19.84
N GLN A 87 -8.24 10.19 -20.04
CA GLN A 87 -7.83 10.65 -21.36
C GLN A 87 -6.67 9.81 -21.94
N ALA A 88 -5.70 9.37 -21.11
CA ALA A 88 -4.64 8.49 -21.58
C ALA A 88 -5.14 7.12 -22.07
N ARG A 89 -6.17 6.54 -21.41
CA ARG A 89 -6.78 5.26 -21.83
C ARG A 89 -7.68 5.39 -23.06
N VAL A 90 -8.35 6.53 -23.24
CA VAL A 90 -9.15 6.80 -24.45
C VAL A 90 -8.22 7.10 -25.63
N ALA A 91 -7.18 7.94 -25.44
CA ALA A 91 -6.20 8.26 -26.46
C ALA A 91 -5.46 7.01 -26.98
N MET A 92 -5.08 6.07 -26.12
CA MET A 92 -4.47 4.79 -26.55
C MET A 92 -5.43 3.89 -27.35
N ARG A 93 -6.75 4.07 -27.26
CA ARG A 93 -7.73 3.30 -28.03
C ARG A 93 -7.96 3.88 -29.43
N GLU A 94 -7.56 5.13 -29.66
CA GLU A 94 -7.77 5.87 -30.91
C GLU A 94 -6.53 5.94 -31.81
N LEU A 95 -5.40 5.32 -31.42
CA LEU A 95 -4.26 5.16 -32.33
C LEU A 95 -4.55 4.02 -33.34
N PRO A 96 -4.58 4.31 -34.66
CA PRO A 96 -4.58 3.25 -35.66
C PRO A 96 -3.24 2.49 -35.65
N ALA A 97 -3.33 1.19 -35.95
CA ALA A 97 -2.21 0.24 -36.01
C ALA A 97 -1.17 0.60 -37.08
#